data_AF-A0A3M7DS89-F1
#
_entry.id   AF-A0A3M7DS89-F1
#
_cell.length_a   1.000
_cell.length_b   1.000
_cell.length_c   1.000
_cell.angle_alpha   90.00
_cell.angle_beta   90.00
_cell.angle_gamma   90.00
#
_symmetry.space_group_name_H-M   'P 1'
#
loop_
_entity.id
_entity.type
_entity.pdbx_description
1 polymer ?
#
loop_
_entity_poly.entity_id
_entity_poly.type
_entity_poly.pdbx_seq_one_letter_code
_entity_poly.pdbx_strand_id
1 'polypeptide(L)'
;MQMYFPDNSFDAVYAIEATVHAPSLEGIYSEIFRVLKPGGVFGVYEWLMTDAYDNSNPHHREIRLGIEQGDGISNMEKIEVALAAMKTAGFQLELNEDLADRPDQYPWYWPLSGDLRYMQSVWDFPTLVRMTHLGRGLVHRFVGALEKVSLAPKGTQKTADSLALAADCLVAGGKEKLFTPMYLMVGRKPAA
;
A
#
# COMPACT_ATOMS: atom_id res chain seq x y z
N MET A 1 -17.18 -6.03 -10.29
CA MET A 1 -15.82 -6.03 -10.86
C MET A 1 -15.81 -7.00 -12.02
N GLN A 2 -15.13 -6.73 -13.12
CA GLN A 2 -15.11 -7.65 -14.27
C GLN A 2 -13.77 -7.59 -14.99
N MET A 3 -13.07 -8.73 -15.06
CA MET A 3 -11.91 -8.90 -15.92
C MET A 3 -12.36 -9.42 -17.29
N TYR A 4 -11.87 -8.78 -18.37
CA TYR A 4 -12.22 -9.13 -19.75
C TYR A 4 -11.48 -10.37 -20.29
N PHE A 5 -11.23 -11.35 -19.43
CA PHE A 5 -10.61 -12.62 -19.79
C PHE A 5 -11.61 -13.76 -19.57
N PRO A 6 -11.64 -14.77 -20.46
CA PRO A 6 -12.39 -16.00 -20.24
C PRO A 6 -11.94 -16.74 -18.97
N ASP A 7 -12.79 -17.64 -18.49
CA ASP A 7 -12.45 -18.54 -17.39
C ASP A 7 -11.25 -19.42 -17.76
N ASN A 8 -10.42 -19.76 -16.77
CA ASN A 8 -9.28 -20.67 -16.96
C ASN A 8 -8.30 -20.24 -18.08
N SER A 9 -8.03 -18.94 -18.17
CA SER A 9 -7.13 -18.35 -19.16
C SER A 9 -5.65 -18.44 -18.77
N PHE A 10 -5.33 -18.31 -17.48
CA PHE A 10 -3.94 -18.15 -17.00
C PHE A 10 -3.48 -19.29 -16.11
N ASP A 11 -2.19 -19.65 -16.22
CA ASP A 11 -1.55 -20.63 -15.33
C ASP A 11 -1.11 -19.99 -13.99
N ALA A 12 -0.78 -18.69 -14.01
CA ALA A 12 -0.44 -17.92 -12.83
C ALA A 12 -0.91 -16.47 -12.96
N VAL A 13 -1.20 -15.84 -11.83
CA VAL A 13 -1.53 -14.41 -11.69
C VAL A 13 -0.71 -13.86 -10.53
N TYR A 14 -0.20 -12.63 -10.67
CA TYR A 14 0.38 -11.90 -9.56
C TYR A 14 -0.19 -10.49 -9.47
N ALA A 15 -0.27 -9.96 -8.25
CA ALA A 15 -0.63 -8.58 -7.97
C ALA A 15 0.34 -8.00 -6.94
N ILE A 16 0.88 -6.81 -7.21
CA ILE A 16 1.77 -6.12 -6.27
C ILE A 16 1.10 -4.80 -5.97
N GLU A 17 0.59 -4.65 -4.75
CA GLU A 17 0.04 -3.41 -4.21
C GLU A 17 -1.07 -2.78 -5.06
N ALA A 18 -1.80 -3.62 -5.82
CA ALA A 18 -2.80 -3.16 -6.78
C ALA A 18 -4.23 -3.45 -6.33
N THR A 19 -4.45 -4.59 -5.67
CA THR A 19 -5.78 -5.09 -5.29
C THR A 19 -6.39 -4.31 -4.13
N VAL A 20 -5.59 -3.62 -3.33
CA VAL A 20 -6.03 -2.66 -2.31
C VAL A 20 -6.95 -1.55 -2.86
N HIS A 21 -6.82 -1.17 -4.13
CA HIS A 21 -7.69 -0.17 -4.76
C HIS A 21 -9.02 -0.75 -5.24
N ALA A 22 -9.20 -2.07 -5.16
CA ALA A 22 -10.43 -2.71 -5.55
C ALA A 22 -11.54 -2.42 -4.51
N PRO A 23 -12.80 -2.21 -4.94
CA PRO A 23 -13.92 -2.01 -4.02
C PRO A 23 -14.14 -3.11 -2.97
N SER A 24 -13.66 -4.33 -3.26
CA SER A 24 -13.62 -5.43 -2.31
C SER A 24 -12.54 -6.45 -2.69
N LEU A 25 -11.81 -6.94 -1.68
CA LEU A 25 -10.79 -7.99 -1.87
C LEU A 25 -11.44 -9.30 -2.35
N GLU A 26 -12.56 -9.70 -1.76
CA GLU A 26 -13.30 -10.91 -2.19
C GLU A 26 -13.71 -10.82 -3.66
N GLY A 27 -14.18 -9.65 -4.12
CA GLY A 27 -14.61 -9.46 -5.50
C GLY A 27 -13.46 -9.60 -6.51
N ILE A 28 -12.32 -8.96 -6.23
CA ILE A 28 -11.16 -9.07 -7.13
C ILE A 28 -10.51 -10.45 -7.08
N TYR A 29 -10.39 -11.06 -5.89
CA TYR A 29 -9.82 -12.40 -5.74
C TYR A 29 -10.70 -13.47 -6.40
N SER A 30 -12.03 -13.32 -6.36
CA SER A 30 -12.96 -14.23 -7.06
C SER A 30 -12.80 -14.14 -8.58
N GLU A 31 -12.60 -12.94 -9.13
CA GLU A 31 -12.29 -12.78 -10.56
C GLU A 31 -10.93 -13.38 -10.91
N ILE A 32 -9.91 -13.22 -10.06
CA ILE A 32 -8.59 -13.86 -10.25
C ILE A 32 -8.72 -15.38 -10.24
N PHE A 33 -9.51 -15.93 -9.31
CA PHE A 33 -9.81 -17.36 -9.25
C PHE A 33 -10.51 -17.86 -10.53
N ARG A 34 -11.46 -17.10 -11.05
CA ARG A 34 -12.18 -17.44 -12.29
C ARG A 34 -11.23 -17.55 -13.49
N VAL A 35 -10.33 -16.58 -13.66
CA VAL A 35 -9.42 -16.54 -14.82
C VAL A 35 -8.22 -17.48 -14.68
N LEU A 36 -7.90 -17.98 -13.49
CA LEU A 36 -6.89 -19.03 -13.30
C LEU A 36 -7.39 -20.40 -13.75
N LYS A 37 -6.52 -21.19 -14.37
CA LYS A 37 -6.78 -22.61 -14.68
C LYS A 37 -6.79 -23.46 -13.40
N PRO A 38 -7.45 -24.64 -13.38
CA PRO A 38 -7.29 -25.60 -12.29
C PRO A 38 -5.81 -25.90 -12.02
N GLY A 39 -5.39 -25.87 -10.76
CA GLY A 39 -3.99 -25.98 -10.35
C GLY A 39 -3.15 -24.70 -10.45
N GLY A 40 -3.71 -23.63 -11.03
CA GLY A 40 -3.02 -22.34 -11.21
C GLY A 40 -2.80 -21.57 -9.90
N VAL A 41 -1.85 -20.64 -9.91
CA VAL A 41 -1.35 -19.95 -8.71
C VAL A 41 -1.62 -18.45 -8.75
N PHE A 42 -2.08 -17.91 -7.62
CA PHE A 42 -2.16 -16.48 -7.36
C PHE A 42 -1.16 -16.09 -6.28
N GLY A 43 -0.30 -15.10 -6.57
CA GLY A 43 0.56 -14.45 -5.57
C GLY A 43 0.24 -12.97 -5.43
N VAL A 44 0.15 -12.46 -4.21
CA VAL A 44 -0.12 -11.03 -3.96
C VAL A 44 0.74 -10.46 -2.84
N TYR A 45 1.26 -9.26 -3.06
CA TYR A 45 1.68 -8.33 -2.00
C TYR A 45 0.55 -7.34 -1.77
N GLU A 46 -0.08 -7.44 -0.61
CA GLU A 46 -1.25 -6.64 -0.27
C GLU A 46 -0.92 -5.60 0.80
N TRP A 47 -1.58 -4.45 0.68
CA TRP A 47 -1.60 -3.39 1.68
C TRP A 47 -2.72 -3.68 2.67
N LEU A 48 -2.39 -3.95 3.93
CA LEU A 48 -3.35 -4.35 4.95
C LEU A 48 -3.09 -3.67 6.29
N MET A 49 -4.17 -3.49 7.05
CA MET A 49 -4.10 -3.13 8.46
C MET A 49 -3.82 -4.39 9.29
N THR A 50 -2.87 -4.29 10.22
CA THR A 50 -2.42 -5.42 11.04
C THR A 50 -3.38 -5.69 12.20
N ASP A 51 -3.07 -6.71 13.00
CA ASP A 51 -3.81 -6.99 14.24
C ASP A 51 -3.64 -5.91 15.32
N ALA A 52 -2.59 -5.08 15.24
CA ALA A 52 -2.38 -3.96 16.15
C ALA A 52 -3.29 -2.76 15.83
N TYR A 53 -3.86 -2.70 14.62
CA TYR A 53 -4.81 -1.66 14.25
C TYR A 53 -6.14 -1.82 14.99
N ASP A 54 -6.63 -0.71 15.52
CA ASP A 54 -7.89 -0.61 16.27
C ASP A 54 -8.71 0.54 15.72
N ASN A 55 -9.84 0.22 15.09
CA ASN A 55 -10.73 1.21 14.50
C ASN A 55 -11.49 2.05 15.54
N SER A 56 -11.47 1.69 16.83
CA SER A 56 -12.03 2.52 17.89
C SER A 56 -11.05 3.61 18.37
N ASN A 57 -9.75 3.43 18.11
CA ASN A 57 -8.70 4.39 18.46
C ASN A 57 -8.64 5.54 17.42
N PRO A 58 -8.90 6.80 17.81
CA PRO A 58 -8.84 7.95 16.90
C PRO A 58 -7.49 8.14 16.21
N HIS A 59 -6.39 7.86 16.90
CA HIS A 59 -5.02 7.99 16.36
C HIS A 59 -4.77 6.98 15.24
N HIS A 60 -5.16 5.72 15.45
CA HIS A 60 -5.04 4.68 14.43
C HIS A 60 -5.87 5.01 13.19
N ARG A 61 -7.10 5.52 13.40
CA ARG A 61 -7.97 5.94 12.30
C ARG A 61 -7.39 7.09 11.50
N GLU A 62 -6.78 8.08 12.16
CA GLU A 62 -6.12 9.21 11.49
C GLU A 62 -5.01 8.71 10.57
N ILE A 63 -4.16 7.80 11.05
CA ILE A 63 -3.10 7.18 10.23
C ILE A 63 -3.70 6.46 9.01
N ARG A 64 -4.70 5.60 9.21
CA ARG A 64 -5.33 4.87 8.11
C ARG A 64 -5.96 5.80 7.08
N LEU A 65 -6.72 6.81 7.53
CA LEU A 65 -7.38 7.79 6.65
C LEU A 65 -6.36 8.64 5.87
N GLY A 66 -5.22 8.97 6.49
CA GLY A 66 -4.14 9.69 5.82
C GLY A 66 -3.52 8.88 4.68
N ILE A 67 -3.30 7.58 4.90
CA ILE A 67 -2.87 6.63 3.85
C ILE A 67 -3.95 6.56 2.75
N GLU A 68 -5.20 6.30 3.12
CA GLU A 68 -6.32 6.17 2.17
C GLU A 68 -6.47 7.40 1.27
N GLN A 69 -6.39 8.59 1.85
CA GLN A 69 -6.56 9.84 1.11
C GLN A 69 -5.42 10.10 0.12
N GLY A 70 -4.16 9.95 0.55
CA GLY A 70 -3.04 10.32 -0.32
C GLY A 70 -2.70 9.27 -1.38
N ASP A 71 -2.97 7.99 -1.10
CA ASP A 71 -2.74 6.89 -2.05
C ASP A 71 -3.99 6.57 -2.89
N GLY A 72 -5.13 7.21 -2.63
CA GLY A 72 -6.36 6.99 -3.39
C GLY A 72 -6.96 5.60 -3.16
N ILE A 73 -6.89 5.13 -1.92
CA ILE A 73 -7.43 3.83 -1.50
C ILE A 73 -8.81 4.06 -0.89
N SER A 74 -9.82 3.29 -1.33
CA SER A 74 -11.19 3.48 -0.87
C SER A 74 -11.41 3.07 0.58
N ASN A 75 -10.85 1.92 0.97
CA ASN A 75 -10.92 1.40 2.32
C ASN A 75 -9.81 0.37 2.52
N MET A 76 -8.90 0.64 3.44
CA MET A 76 -7.88 -0.31 3.88
C MET A 76 -8.52 -1.38 4.75
N GLU A 77 -8.37 -2.64 4.34
CA GLU A 77 -8.90 -3.80 5.05
C GLU A 77 -7.87 -4.39 6.03
N LYS A 78 -8.37 -5.14 7.02
CA LYS A 78 -7.51 -5.91 7.93
C LYS A 78 -7.00 -7.20 7.28
N ILE A 79 -5.88 -7.72 7.78
CA ILE A 79 -5.31 -9.01 7.37
C ILE A 79 -6.35 -10.14 7.38
N GLU A 80 -7.15 -10.22 8.45
CA GLU A 80 -8.19 -11.24 8.60
C GLU A 80 -9.23 -11.22 7.46
N VAL A 81 -9.56 -10.03 6.94
CA VAL A 81 -10.50 -9.85 5.83
C VAL A 81 -9.89 -10.36 4.53
N ALA A 82 -8.62 -10.06 4.27
CA ALA A 82 -7.92 -10.54 3.08
C ALA A 82 -7.77 -12.07 3.08
N LEU A 83 -7.42 -12.65 4.23
CA LEU A 83 -7.33 -14.10 4.39
C LEU A 83 -8.70 -14.79 4.21
N ALA A 84 -9.77 -14.18 4.72
CA ALA A 84 -11.12 -14.66 4.49
C ALA A 84 -11.50 -14.56 3.01
N ALA A 85 -11.18 -13.44 2.34
CA ALA A 85 -11.44 -13.24 0.92
C ALA A 85 -10.76 -14.30 0.05
N MET A 86 -9.50 -14.66 0.35
CA MET A 86 -8.78 -15.75 -0.34
C MET A 86 -9.53 -17.09 -0.23
N LYS A 87 -10.00 -17.42 0.98
CA LYS A 87 -10.74 -18.65 1.24
C LYS A 87 -12.11 -18.65 0.56
N THR A 88 -12.86 -17.54 0.67
CA THR A 88 -14.18 -17.39 0.06
C THR A 88 -14.11 -17.47 -1.47
N ALA A 89 -13.07 -16.91 -2.08
CA ALA A 89 -12.83 -17.02 -3.52
C ALA A 89 -12.52 -18.45 -3.98
N GLY A 90 -12.18 -19.36 -3.06
CA GLY A 90 -11.93 -20.79 -3.34
C GLY A 90 -10.45 -21.17 -3.41
N PHE A 91 -9.52 -20.28 -3.07
CA PHE A 91 -8.09 -20.61 -3.05
C PHE A 91 -7.73 -21.51 -1.88
N GLN A 92 -6.87 -22.50 -2.15
CA GLN A 92 -6.09 -23.18 -1.13
C GLN A 92 -4.88 -22.31 -0.80
N LEU A 93 -4.90 -21.71 0.39
CA LEU A 93 -3.82 -20.84 0.84
C LEU A 93 -2.57 -21.67 1.16
N GLU A 94 -1.50 -21.47 0.38
CA GLU A 94 -0.23 -22.18 0.53
C GLU A 94 0.73 -21.43 1.45
N LEU A 95 0.73 -20.10 1.36
CA LEU A 95 1.58 -19.22 2.15
C LEU A 95 0.80 -17.95 2.50
N ASN A 96 0.95 -17.48 3.72
CA ASN A 96 0.65 -16.10 4.09
C ASN A 96 1.66 -15.61 5.13
N GLU A 97 2.20 -14.42 4.93
CA GLU A 97 3.26 -13.88 5.76
C GLU A 97 3.36 -12.36 5.59
N ASP A 98 3.56 -11.64 6.69
CA ASP A 98 3.91 -10.22 6.63
C ASP A 98 5.41 -10.07 6.34
N LEU A 99 5.77 -9.75 5.09
CA LEU A 99 7.17 -9.55 4.72
C LEU A 99 7.74 -8.25 5.27
N ALA A 100 6.89 -7.27 5.60
CA ALA A 100 7.33 -6.00 6.16
C ALA A 100 7.78 -6.12 7.63
N ASP A 101 7.45 -7.23 8.30
CA ASP A 101 7.88 -7.53 9.67
C ASP A 101 9.16 -8.37 9.75
N ARG A 102 9.68 -8.83 8.61
CA ARG A 102 10.96 -9.55 8.59
C ARG A 102 12.11 -8.65 9.08
N PRO A 103 13.11 -9.22 9.76
CA PRO A 103 14.29 -8.46 10.17
C PRO A 103 15.07 -8.03 8.92
N ASP A 104 15.14 -6.72 8.71
CA ASP A 104 15.92 -6.08 7.65
C ASP A 104 16.88 -5.05 8.27
N GLN A 105 17.98 -4.78 7.59
CA GLN A 105 18.94 -3.74 7.99
C GLN A 105 18.29 -2.36 8.01
N TYR A 106 17.31 -2.14 7.12
CA TYR A 106 16.59 -0.88 7.01
C TYR A 106 15.08 -1.12 7.08
N PRO A 107 14.34 -0.31 7.85
CA PRO A 107 12.89 -0.42 7.84
C PRO A 107 12.34 -0.03 6.46
N TRP A 108 11.36 -0.76 5.92
CA TRP A 108 10.79 -0.49 4.59
C TRP A 108 10.36 0.97 4.36
N TYR A 109 9.95 1.67 5.42
CA TYR A 109 9.52 3.08 5.37
C TYR A 109 10.67 4.09 5.37
N TRP A 110 11.93 3.64 5.43
CA TRP A 110 13.10 4.53 5.48
C TRP A 110 13.13 5.58 4.37
N PRO A 111 12.78 5.29 3.08
CA PRO A 111 12.83 6.28 2.01
C PRO A 111 11.82 7.42 2.20
N LEU A 112 10.74 7.14 2.93
CA LEU A 112 9.65 8.07 3.20
C LEU A 112 9.88 8.87 4.48
N SER A 113 10.71 8.34 5.39
CA SER A 113 10.88 8.88 6.74
C SER A 113 11.63 10.21 6.82
N GLY A 114 12.44 10.55 5.81
CA GLY A 114 13.38 11.69 5.87
C GLY A 114 14.44 11.55 6.96
N ASP A 115 14.63 10.35 7.52
CA ASP A 115 15.55 10.10 8.62
C ASP A 115 16.97 9.87 8.10
N LEU A 116 17.86 10.82 8.41
CA LEU A 116 19.26 10.80 7.98
C LEU A 116 20.04 9.62 8.56
N ARG A 117 19.53 8.91 9.58
CA ARG A 117 20.18 7.71 10.14
C ARG A 117 20.22 6.55 9.14
N TYR A 118 19.31 6.53 8.17
CA TYR A 118 19.25 5.49 7.13
C TYR A 118 19.98 5.87 5.84
N MET A 119 20.75 6.98 5.86
CA MET A 119 21.56 7.41 4.73
C MET A 119 22.62 6.35 4.39
N GLN A 120 22.60 5.82 3.17
CA GLN A 120 23.55 4.80 2.72
C GLN A 120 24.76 5.44 2.03
N SER A 121 24.57 6.62 1.43
CA SER A 121 25.63 7.40 0.79
C SER A 121 25.38 8.90 0.90
N VAL A 122 26.42 9.69 0.66
CA VAL A 122 26.31 11.16 0.57
C VAL A 122 25.33 11.64 -0.51
N TRP A 123 25.03 10.78 -1.50
CA TRP A 123 24.09 11.07 -2.58
C TRP A 123 22.62 10.95 -2.16
N ASP A 124 22.34 10.30 -1.04
CA ASP A 124 20.97 10.21 -0.50
C ASP A 124 20.58 11.49 0.25
N PHE A 125 21.56 12.31 0.63
CA PHE A 125 21.36 13.52 1.43
C PHE A 125 20.33 14.48 0.82
N PRO A 126 20.39 14.86 -0.49
CA PRO A 126 19.40 15.75 -1.08
C PRO A 126 17.97 15.15 -1.03
N THR A 127 17.85 13.84 -1.25
CA THR A 127 16.57 13.14 -1.24
C THR A 127 15.98 13.09 0.17
N LEU A 128 16.76 12.70 1.16
CA LEU A 128 16.30 12.60 2.56
C LEU A 128 15.96 13.98 3.14
N VAL A 129 16.77 15.01 2.87
CA VAL A 129 16.46 16.38 3.28
C VAL A 129 15.16 16.86 2.67
N ARG A 130 14.90 16.55 1.38
CA ARG A 130 13.63 16.87 0.72
C ARG A 130 12.44 16.18 1.40
N MET A 131 12.64 14.99 1.94
CA MET A 131 11.59 14.22 2.64
C MET A 131 11.33 14.69 4.08
N THR A 132 12.22 15.48 4.69
CA THR A 132 11.96 16.07 6.01
C THR A 132 10.78 17.05 6.00
N HIS A 133 10.13 17.27 7.14
CA HIS A 133 9.06 18.27 7.27
C HIS A 133 9.49 19.67 6.79
N LEU A 134 10.74 20.06 7.08
CA LEU A 134 11.28 21.34 6.63
C LEU A 134 11.46 21.37 5.10
N GLY A 135 12.06 20.31 4.54
CA GLY A 135 12.27 20.20 3.09
C GLY A 135 10.97 20.19 2.31
N ARG A 136 10.00 19.36 2.72
CA ARG A 136 8.65 19.32 2.14
C ARG A 136 7.97 20.68 2.25
N GLY A 137 8.00 21.30 3.44
CA GLY A 137 7.43 22.63 3.68
C GLY A 137 7.97 23.70 2.72
N LEU A 138 9.30 23.76 2.54
CA LEU A 138 9.93 24.70 1.62
C LEU A 138 9.51 24.47 0.16
N VAL A 139 9.55 23.21 -0.30
CA VAL A 139 9.16 22.84 -1.67
C VAL A 139 7.69 23.16 -1.91
N HIS A 140 6.80 22.85 -0.97
CA HIS A 140 5.37 23.07 -1.12
C HIS A 140 5.04 24.57 -1.19
N ARG A 141 5.70 25.41 -0.38
CA ARG A 141 5.54 26.87 -0.45
C ARG A 141 6.08 27.43 -1.78
N PHE A 142 7.19 26.91 -2.28
CA PHE A 142 7.73 27.29 -3.57
C PHE A 142 6.76 26.93 -4.71
N VAL A 143 6.23 25.71 -4.72
CA VAL A 143 5.20 25.27 -5.67
C VAL A 143 3.94 26.14 -5.57
N GLY A 144 3.50 26.49 -4.36
CA GLY A 144 2.39 27.42 -4.13
C GLY A 144 2.64 28.81 -4.70
N ALA A 145 3.88 29.31 -4.64
CA ALA A 145 4.25 30.56 -5.28
C ALA A 145 4.17 30.46 -6.81
N LEU A 146 4.63 29.35 -7.40
CA LEU A 146 4.51 29.08 -8.84
C LEU A 146 3.05 28.98 -9.28
N GLU A 147 2.19 28.35 -8.48
CA GLU A 147 0.75 28.28 -8.72
C GLU A 147 0.12 29.68 -8.70
N LYS A 148 0.51 30.53 -7.74
CA LYS A 148 0.03 31.92 -7.63
C LYS A 148 0.38 32.77 -8.83
N VAL A 149 1.55 32.56 -9.44
CA VAL A 149 1.97 33.25 -10.68
C VAL A 149 1.56 32.51 -11.95
N SER A 150 0.73 31.47 -11.85
CA SER A 150 0.23 30.67 -12.98
C SER A 150 1.31 29.95 -13.79
N LEU A 151 2.48 29.71 -13.21
CA LEU A 151 3.52 28.83 -13.77
C LEU A 151 3.27 27.35 -13.45
N ALA A 152 2.60 27.07 -12.32
CA ALA A 152 2.14 25.73 -11.98
C ALA A 152 0.60 25.62 -12.08
N PRO A 153 0.06 24.44 -12.45
CA PRO A 153 -1.39 24.20 -12.45
C PRO A 153 -2.03 24.42 -11.08
N LYS A 154 -3.30 24.81 -11.06
CA LYS A 154 -4.08 24.94 -9.83
C LYS A 154 -4.21 23.61 -9.11
N GLY A 155 -4.01 23.61 -7.80
CA GLY A 155 -4.06 22.43 -6.95
C GLY A 155 -2.74 21.69 -6.80
N THR A 156 -1.65 22.12 -7.47
CA THR A 156 -0.35 21.45 -7.38
C THR A 156 0.17 21.44 -5.94
N GLN A 157 0.04 22.56 -5.21
CA GLN A 157 0.43 22.61 -3.82
C GLN A 157 -0.43 21.67 -2.95
N LYS A 158 -1.75 21.65 -3.18
CA LYS A 158 -2.68 20.80 -2.42
C LYS A 158 -2.37 19.31 -2.65
N THR A 159 -2.05 18.90 -3.87
CA THR A 159 -1.62 17.53 -4.17
C THR A 159 -0.32 17.19 -3.45
N ALA A 160 0.67 18.09 -3.46
CA ALA A 160 1.93 17.89 -2.74
C ALA A 160 1.71 17.75 -1.22
N ASP A 161 0.88 18.62 -0.63
CA ASP A 161 0.50 18.55 0.79
C ASP A 161 -0.19 17.21 1.11
N SER A 162 -1.09 16.73 0.24
CA SER A 162 -1.79 15.44 0.45
C SER A 162 -0.85 14.23 0.36
N LEU A 163 0.08 14.22 -0.60
CA LEU A 163 1.06 13.15 -0.75
C LEU A 163 2.06 13.12 0.42
N ALA A 164 2.44 14.29 0.94
CA ALA A 164 3.31 14.37 2.11
C ALA A 164 2.63 13.83 3.37
N LEU A 165 1.34 14.12 3.56
CA LEU A 165 0.57 13.57 4.66
C LEU A 165 0.51 12.04 4.59
N ALA A 166 0.22 11.46 3.42
CA ALA A 166 0.25 10.01 3.25
C ALA A 166 1.63 9.41 3.56
N ALA A 167 2.71 10.03 3.10
CA ALA A 167 4.06 9.57 3.44
C ALA A 167 4.33 9.58 4.96
N ASP A 168 3.86 10.61 5.68
CA ASP A 168 3.98 10.67 7.13
C ASP A 168 3.15 9.59 7.82
N CYS A 169 1.93 9.35 7.34
CA CYS A 169 1.05 8.30 7.85
C CYS A 169 1.58 6.88 7.55
N LEU A 170 2.18 6.64 6.38
CA LEU A 170 2.85 5.37 6.05
C LEU A 170 4.00 5.09 7.02
N VAL A 171 4.83 6.10 7.28
CA VAL A 171 5.94 5.99 8.25
C VAL A 171 5.42 5.75 9.66
N ALA A 172 4.37 6.45 10.09
CA ALA A 172 3.75 6.23 11.40
C ALA A 172 3.14 4.83 11.51
N GLY A 173 2.35 4.41 10.52
CA GLY A 173 1.74 3.08 10.45
C GLY A 173 2.78 1.95 10.46
N GLY A 174 3.92 2.13 9.78
CA GLY A 174 5.03 1.19 9.82
C GLY A 174 5.78 1.15 11.15
N LYS A 175 6.01 2.31 11.80
CA LYS A 175 6.67 2.40 13.12
C LYS A 175 5.81 1.82 14.24
N GLU A 176 4.52 2.08 14.20
CA GLU A 176 3.54 1.61 15.18
C GLU A 176 3.01 0.21 14.85
N LYS A 177 3.49 -0.39 13.74
CA LYS A 177 3.09 -1.73 13.28
C LYS A 177 1.59 -1.88 13.05
N LEU A 178 0.90 -0.78 12.68
CA LEU A 178 -0.54 -0.75 12.39
C LEU A 178 -0.86 -1.15 10.95
N PHE A 179 0.11 -1.00 10.06
CA PHE A 179 -0.03 -1.17 8.62
C PHE A 179 1.15 -1.97 8.07
N THR A 180 0.86 -2.85 7.10
CA THR A 180 1.87 -3.53 6.30
C THR A 180 1.63 -3.27 4.81
N PRO A 181 2.66 -2.82 4.05
CA PRO A 181 2.58 -2.67 2.61
C PRO A 181 2.85 -3.98 1.85
N MET A 182 3.34 -5.02 2.51
CA MET A 182 3.88 -6.21 1.86
C MET A 182 3.38 -7.49 2.53
N TYR A 183 2.06 -7.61 2.71
CA TYR A 183 1.49 -8.86 3.18
C TYR A 183 1.44 -9.86 2.01
N LEU A 184 2.32 -10.86 2.04
CA LEU A 184 2.39 -11.89 1.02
C LEU A 184 1.29 -12.91 1.25
N MET A 185 0.48 -13.17 0.23
CA MET A 185 -0.39 -14.34 0.17
C MET A 185 -0.12 -15.11 -1.12
N VAL A 186 -0.02 -16.44 -1.04
CA VAL A 186 0.04 -17.33 -2.19
C VAL A 186 -1.09 -18.34 -2.07
N GLY A 187 -1.98 -18.34 -3.05
CA GLY A 187 -3.12 -19.25 -3.11
C GLY A 187 -3.10 -20.06 -4.40
N ARG A 188 -3.43 -21.36 -4.30
CA ARG A 188 -3.60 -22.24 -5.44
C ARG A 188 -5.08 -22.48 -5.71
N LYS A 189 -5.48 -22.42 -6.97
CA LYS A 189 -6.78 -22.93 -7.41
C LYS A 189 -6.73 -24.46 -7.39
N PRO A 190 -7.64 -25.17 -6.69
CA PRO A 190 -7.63 -26.63 -6.62
C PRO A 190 -7.53 -27.26 -8.02
N ALA A 191 -6.66 -28.27 -8.17
CA ALA A 191 -6.73 -29.17 -9.30
C ALA A 191 -8.00 -30.03 -9.11
N ALA A 192 -8.86 -30.09 -10.12
CA ALA A 192 -10.08 -30.89 -10.08
C ALA A 192 -9.80 -32.37 -9.83
#